data_AF-A0A7W1UXY8-F1
#
_entry.id   AF-A0A7W1UXY8-F1
#
_cell.length_a   1.000
_cell.length_b   1.000
_cell.length_c   1.000
_cell.angle_alpha   90.00
_cell.angle_beta   90.00
_cell.angle_gamma   90.00
#
_symmetry.space_group_name_H-M   'P 1'
#
loop_
_entity.id
_entity.type
_entity.pdbx_description
1 polymer ?
#
loop_
_entity_poly.entity_id
_entity_poly.type
_entity_poly.pdbx_seq_one_letter_code
_entity_poly.pdbx_strand_id
1 'polypeptide(L)'
;MKNILYICLIFVAFTISSCNSGSKEIKDGRMCFASSDKGMTSVIALEIEGSEVLGTYIIEITEKDKTVGDFYGKREDNVIKATYDYWVEGQNQMEEITLTIL
;
A
#
# COMPACT_ATOMS: atom_id res chain seq x y z
N MET A 1 -9.83 -21.79 15.99
CA MET A 1 -8.91 -20.75 15.46
C MET A 1 -9.61 -20.02 14.33
N LYS A 2 -10.38 -18.97 14.61
CA LYS A 2 -11.18 -18.24 13.59
C LYS A 2 -11.27 -16.73 13.84
N ASN A 3 -10.45 -16.20 14.74
CA ASN A 3 -10.56 -14.82 15.23
C ASN A 3 -9.35 -13.93 14.91
N ILE A 4 -8.33 -14.44 14.21
CA ILE A 4 -7.10 -13.67 13.92
C ILE A 4 -7.28 -12.81 12.65
N LEU A 5 -8.20 -13.17 11.75
CA LEU A 5 -8.34 -12.51 10.46
C LEU A 5 -9.10 -11.16 10.51
N TYR A 6 -9.86 -10.90 11.57
CA TYR A 6 -10.67 -9.68 11.70
C TYR A 6 -9.94 -8.50 12.35
N ILE A 7 -8.77 -8.73 12.95
CA ILE A 7 -8.04 -7.68 13.68
C ILE A 7 -7.22 -6.81 12.70
N CYS A 8 -6.75 -7.35 11.57
CA CYS A 8 -6.02 -6.57 10.56
C CYS A 8 -6.90 -5.51 9.88
N LEU A 9 -8.15 -5.84 9.55
CA LEU A 9 -9.02 -4.95 8.75
C LEU A 9 -9.44 -3.66 9.47
N ILE A 10 -9.41 -3.64 10.81
CA ILE A 10 -9.86 -2.47 11.60
C ILE A 10 -8.71 -1.45 11.81
N PHE A 11 -7.45 -1.88 11.73
CA PHE A 11 -6.30 -0.98 11.94
C PHE A 11 -5.88 -0.18 10.70
N VAL A 12 -6.16 -0.68 9.49
CA VAL A 12 -5.80 0.00 8.22
C VAL A 12 -6.55 1.32 8.02
N ALA A 13 -7.76 1.46 8.58
CA ALA A 13 -8.55 2.68 8.43
C ALA A 13 -7.94 3.90 9.17
N PHE A 14 -7.10 3.68 10.19
CA PHE A 14 -6.51 4.77 10.97
C PHE A 14 -5.19 5.32 10.41
N THR A 15 -4.57 4.67 9.42
CA THR A 15 -3.24 5.06 8.92
C THR A 15 -3.29 6.07 7.78
N ILE A 16 -4.43 6.24 7.12
CA ILE A 16 -4.58 7.14 5.96
C ILE A 16 -4.51 8.62 6.40
N SER A 17 -4.91 8.95 7.64
CA SER A 17 -4.94 10.33 8.14
C SER A 17 -3.57 10.96 8.44
N SER A 18 -2.48 10.18 8.38
CA SER A 18 -1.11 10.65 8.64
C SER A 18 -0.16 10.46 7.46
N CYS A 19 -0.68 10.28 6.25
CA CYS A 19 0.17 10.19 5.06
C CYS A 19 0.84 11.55 4.80
N ASN A 20 2.12 11.68 5.15
CA ASN A 20 2.90 12.85 4.75
C ASN A 20 3.10 12.80 3.24
N SER A 21 2.66 13.84 2.54
CA SER A 21 2.94 13.99 1.12
C SER A 21 4.46 14.01 0.90
N GLY A 22 4.99 13.03 0.18
CA GLY A 22 6.32 13.11 -0.41
C GLY A 22 7.49 12.41 0.29
N SER A 23 7.36 11.81 1.48
CA SER A 23 8.49 11.07 2.10
C SER A 23 8.34 9.56 1.93
N LYS A 24 9.30 8.92 1.22
CA LYS A 24 9.47 7.45 1.20
C LYS A 24 10.28 6.94 2.40
N GLU A 25 10.19 7.65 3.52
CA GLU A 25 10.88 7.30 4.76
C GLU A 25 10.06 6.30 5.54
N ILE A 26 10.74 5.32 6.16
CA ILE A 26 10.12 4.40 7.11
C ILE A 26 10.21 5.02 8.51
N LYS A 27 9.07 5.23 9.16
CA LYS A 27 8.97 5.71 10.55
C LYS A 27 8.26 4.66 11.38
N ASP A 28 8.93 4.16 12.42
CA ASP A 28 8.39 3.17 13.34
C ASP A 28 7.81 1.92 12.64
N GLY A 29 8.51 1.43 11.60
CA GLY A 29 8.05 0.28 10.82
C GLY A 29 6.88 0.59 9.89
N ARG A 30 6.51 1.87 9.69
CA ARG A 30 5.44 2.27 8.78
C ARG A 30 5.94 3.22 7.71
N MET A 31 5.35 3.14 6.53
CA MET A 31 5.59 4.08 5.44
C MET A 31 4.24 4.48 4.84
N CYS A 32 4.01 5.77 4.64
CA CYS A 32 2.87 6.22 3.87
C CYS A 32 3.32 7.28 2.87
N PHE A 33 3.01 7.05 1.60
CA PHE A 33 3.38 7.92 0.51
C PHE A 33 2.16 8.21 -0.36
N ALA A 34 1.93 9.50 -0.63
CA ALA A 34 0.92 9.97 -1.55
C ALA A 34 1.59 10.78 -2.68
N SER A 35 1.16 10.54 -3.92
CA SER A 35 1.61 11.26 -5.10
C SER A 35 0.43 11.59 -5.98
N SER A 36 0.42 12.79 -6.56
CA SER A 36 -0.56 13.18 -7.56
C SER A 36 0.18 13.71 -8.79
N ASP A 37 -0.02 13.06 -9.95
CA ASP A 37 0.51 13.51 -11.24
C ASP A 37 -0.53 13.31 -12.34
N LYS A 38 -0.67 14.29 -13.25
CA LYS A 38 -1.52 14.23 -14.44
C LYS A 38 -2.93 13.64 -14.23
N GLY A 39 -3.60 14.04 -13.15
CA GLY A 39 -4.96 13.58 -12.85
C GLY A 39 -5.05 12.17 -12.27
N MET A 40 -3.94 11.57 -11.86
CA MET A 40 -3.88 10.33 -11.09
C MET A 40 -3.29 10.63 -9.71
N THR A 41 -4.00 10.22 -8.66
CA THR A 41 -3.51 10.21 -7.29
C THR A 41 -3.26 8.77 -6.87
N SER A 42 -2.10 8.49 -6.33
CA SER A 42 -1.77 7.20 -5.75
C SER A 42 -1.36 7.36 -4.29
N VAL A 43 -1.86 6.47 -3.44
CA VAL A 43 -1.56 6.45 -2.00
C VAL A 43 -1.18 5.04 -1.61
N ILE A 44 0.02 4.87 -1.08
CA ILE A 44 0.51 3.61 -0.56
C ILE A 44 0.76 3.75 0.95
N ALA A 45 0.24 2.80 1.72
CA ALA A 45 0.43 2.71 3.16
C ALA A 45 0.95 1.32 3.49
N LEU A 46 2.18 1.23 3.99
CA LEU A 46 2.88 -0.01 4.29
C LEU A 46 3.20 -0.11 5.79
N GLU A 47 3.10 -1.33 6.31
CA GLU A 47 3.68 -1.78 7.57
C GLU A 47 4.80 -2.78 7.25
N ILE A 48 5.93 -2.63 7.94
CA ILE A 48 7.18 -3.34 7.70
C ILE A 48 7.63 -3.94 9.03
N GLU A 49 7.61 -5.26 9.11
CA GLU A 49 8.05 -6.03 10.27
C GLU A 49 9.20 -6.95 9.85
N GLY A 50 10.43 -6.57 10.24
CA GLY A 50 11.63 -7.26 9.79
C GLY A 50 11.77 -7.19 8.25
N SER A 51 11.70 -8.34 7.59
CA SER A 51 11.72 -8.45 6.12
C SER A 51 10.34 -8.45 5.48
N GLU A 52 9.26 -8.60 6.25
CA GLU A 52 7.91 -8.69 5.71
C GLU A 52 7.31 -7.30 5.52
N VAL A 53 6.59 -7.13 4.41
CA VAL A 53 5.91 -5.88 4.06
C VAL A 53 4.46 -6.20 3.76
N LEU A 54 3.55 -5.51 4.43
CA LEU A 54 2.11 -5.57 4.20
C LEU A 54 1.57 -4.15 4.05
N GLY A 55 0.44 -3.99 3.40
CA GLY A 55 -0.13 -2.66 3.23
C GLY A 55 -1.29 -2.60 2.26
N THR A 56 -1.66 -1.38 1.93
CA THR A 56 -2.70 -1.07 0.97
C THR A 56 -2.15 -0.10 -0.05
N TYR A 57 -2.48 -0.32 -1.31
CA TYR A 57 -2.21 0.62 -2.37
C TYR A 57 -3.52 1.05 -3.03
N ILE A 58 -3.67 2.36 -3.18
CA ILE A 58 -4.87 3.02 -3.69
C ILE A 58 -4.46 3.83 -4.90
N ILE A 59 -5.20 3.68 -5.99
CA ILE A 59 -5.03 4.46 -7.21
C ILE A 59 -6.37 5.09 -7.55
N GLU A 60 -6.39 6.41 -7.64
CA GLU A 60 -7.55 7.20 -8.03
C GLU A 60 -7.21 7.98 -9.29
N ILE A 61 -7.92 7.70 -10.38
CA ILE A 61 -7.75 8.40 -11.65
C ILE A 61 -8.98 9.29 -11.87
N THR A 62 -8.77 10.53 -12.28
CA THR A 62 -9.84 11.49 -12.55
C THR A 62 -10.83 10.87 -13.55
N GLU A 63 -12.13 10.98 -13.26
CA GLU A 63 -13.23 10.42 -14.08
C GLU A 63 -13.29 8.88 -14.17
N LYS A 64 -12.52 8.16 -13.33
CA LYS A 64 -12.57 6.70 -13.24
C LYS A 64 -12.84 6.25 -11.81
N ASP A 65 -13.21 4.98 -11.67
CA ASP A 65 -13.37 4.36 -10.37
C ASP A 65 -12.02 4.22 -9.65
N LYS A 66 -12.07 4.40 -8.33
CA LYS A 66 -10.92 4.20 -7.45
C LYS A 66 -10.60 2.71 -7.35
N THR A 67 -9.34 2.37 -7.59
CA THR A 67 -8.80 1.04 -7.37
C THR A 67 -8.17 0.96 -5.98
N VAL A 68 -8.52 -0.09 -5.23
CA VAL A 68 -7.94 -0.39 -3.92
C VAL A 68 -7.52 -1.85 -3.93
N GLY A 69 -6.32 -2.12 -3.42
CA GLY A 69 -5.84 -3.48 -3.29
C GLY A 69 -4.83 -3.65 -2.18
N ASP A 70 -4.59 -4.92 -1.87
CA ASP A 70 -3.63 -5.35 -0.87
C ASP A 70 -2.23 -5.35 -1.46
N PHE A 71 -1.27 -4.96 -0.64
CA PHE A 71 0.13 -4.89 -1.00
C PHE A 71 0.91 -5.81 -0.05
N TYR A 72 1.55 -6.84 -0.57
CA TYR A 72 2.31 -7.78 0.25
C TYR A 72 3.62 -8.16 -0.39
N GLY A 73 4.70 -8.24 0.39
CA GLY A 73 6.01 -8.45 -0.18
C GLY A 73 7.13 -8.60 0.84
N LYS A 74 8.35 -8.43 0.35
CA LYS A 74 9.56 -8.50 1.14
C LYS A 74 10.44 -7.27 0.93
N ARG A 75 11.08 -6.85 2.02
CA ARG A 75 12.13 -5.85 2.03
C ARG A 75 13.50 -6.55 1.94
N GLU A 76 14.27 -6.15 0.94
CA GLU A 76 15.67 -6.51 0.74
C GLU A 76 16.46 -5.19 0.71
N ASP A 77 17.19 -4.90 1.79
CA ASP A 77 17.94 -3.65 1.99
C ASP A 77 17.06 -2.38 1.86
N ASN A 78 17.24 -1.62 0.79
CA ASN A 78 16.50 -0.41 0.46
C ASN A 78 15.49 -0.63 -0.69
N VAL A 79 15.14 -1.89 -0.97
CA VAL A 79 14.18 -2.27 -1.99
C VAL A 79 13.06 -3.09 -1.38
N ILE A 80 11.83 -2.75 -1.72
CA ILE A 80 10.65 -3.55 -1.43
C ILE A 80 10.19 -4.16 -2.73
N LYS A 81 10.13 -5.49 -2.77
CA LYS A 81 9.50 -6.26 -3.86
C LYS A 81 8.19 -6.81 -3.36
N ALA A 82 7.10 -6.45 -3.99
CA ALA A 82 5.77 -6.81 -3.53
C ALA A 82 4.83 -7.14 -4.67
N THR A 83 3.76 -7.84 -4.33
CA THR A 83 2.60 -8.05 -5.18
C THR A 83 1.51 -7.08 -4.74
N TYR A 84 0.91 -6.41 -5.71
CA TYR A 84 -0.29 -5.62 -5.58
C TYR A 84 -1.46 -6.43 -6.15
N ASP A 85 -2.34 -6.89 -5.26
CA ASP A 85 -3.53 -7.67 -5.57
C ASP A 85 -4.75 -6.76 -5.42
N TYR A 86 -5.44 -6.50 -6.53
CA TYR A 86 -6.54 -5.55 -6.57
C TYR A 86 -7.67 -6.00 -7.48
N TRP A 87 -8.85 -5.40 -7.28
CA TRP A 87 -10.02 -5.64 -8.10
C TRP A 87 -10.32 -4.43 -8.97
N VAL A 88 -10.52 -4.67 -10.27
CA VAL A 88 -10.96 -3.65 -11.23
C VAL A 88 -11.99 -4.28 -12.16
N GLU A 89 -13.11 -3.59 -12.38
CA GLU A 89 -14.18 -4.03 -13.29
C GLU A 89 -14.67 -5.48 -13.05
N GLY A 90 -14.71 -5.90 -11.78
CA GLY A 90 -15.14 -7.25 -11.39
C GLY A 90 -14.12 -8.36 -11.67
N GLN A 91 -12.90 -8.00 -12.03
CA GLN A 91 -11.78 -8.93 -12.22
C GLN A 91 -10.69 -8.67 -11.20
N ASN A 92 -10.09 -9.76 -10.70
CA ASN A 92 -8.91 -9.70 -9.87
C ASN A 92 -7.66 -9.56 -10.75
N GLN A 93 -6.76 -8.66 -10.37
CA GLN A 93 -5.50 -8.39 -11.02
C GLN A 93 -4.38 -8.52 -9.99
N MET A 94 -3.23 -9.01 -10.44
CA MET A 94 -2.00 -9.08 -9.64
C MET A 94 -0.85 -8.48 -10.42
N GLU A 95 -0.16 -7.52 -9.81
CA GLU A 95 1.00 -6.86 -10.39
C GLU A 95 2.20 -6.93 -9.45
N GLU A 96 3.40 -7.12 -10.00
CA GLU A 96 4.63 -7.00 -9.23
C GLU A 96 5.08 -5.53 -9.20
N ILE A 97 5.26 -5.00 -7.99
CA ILE A 97 5.70 -3.63 -7.75
C ILE A 97 7.05 -3.67 -7.03
N THR A 98 7.98 -2.87 -7.54
CA THR A 98 9.27 -2.63 -6.88
C THR A 98 9.34 -1.18 -6.41
N LEU A 99 9.60 -0.99 -5.12
CA LEU A 99 9.76 0.33 -4.51
C LEU A 99 11.17 0.47 -3.95
N THR A 100 11.86 1.53 -4.34
CA THR A 100 13.09 1.96 -3.67
C THR A 100 12.74 2.91 -2.55
N ILE A 101 13.14 2.57 -1.33
CA ILE A 101 13.03 3.40 -0.13
C ILE A 101 14.31 4.23 0.07
N LEU A 102 14.16 5.42 0.66
CA LEU A 102 15.25 6.37 0.92
C LEU A 102 15.70 6.31 2.38
#